data_AF-A0A524H7C3-F1
#
_entry.id   AF-A0A524H7C3-F1
#
_cell.length_a   1.000
_cell.length_b   1.000
_cell.length_c   1.000
_cell.angle_alpha   90.00
_cell.angle_beta   90.00
_cell.angle_gamma   90.00
#
_symmetry.space_group_name_H-M   'P 1'
#
loop_
_entity.id
_entity.type
_entity.pdbx_description
1 polymer ?
#
loop_
_entity_poly.entity_id
_entity_poly.type
_entity_poly.pdbx_seq_one_letter_code
_entity_poly.pdbx_strand_id
1 'polypeptide(L)' 'LQLLLDLSENMTGKTICVLSDSCAAPIVSGIQKFRSEFDAYLSGARQPALAMA' A
#
# COMPACT_ATOMS: atom_id res chain seq x y z
N LEU A 1 -6.99 -4.25 -1.06
CA LEU A 1 -6.15 -3.27 -1.81
C LEU A 1 -6.86 -1.96 -2.08
N GLN A 2 -8.15 -1.96 -2.47
CA GLN A 2 -8.90 -0.72 -2.76
C GLN A 2 -8.91 0.27 -1.59
N LEU A 3 -9.22 -0.20 -0.38
CA LEU A 3 -9.20 0.64 0.83
C LEU A 3 -7.87 1.37 1.06
N LEU A 4 -6.73 0.75 0.74
CA LEU A 4 -5.42 1.38 0.90
C LEU A 4 -5.19 2.50 -0.13
N LEU A 5 -5.72 2.34 -1.35
CA LEU A 5 -5.68 3.37 -2.38
C LEU A 5 -6.58 4.54 -2.00
N ASP A 6 -7.80 4.26 -1.52
CA ASP A 6 -8.75 5.28 -1.08
C ASP A 6 -8.19 6.06 0.14
N LEU A 7 -7.52 5.37 1.07
CA LEU A 7 -6.81 6.02 2.18
C LEU A 7 -5.64 6.88 1.71
N SER A 8 -4.85 6.38 0.75
CA SER A 8 -3.72 7.14 0.17
C SER A 8 -4.21 8.42 -0.51
N GLU A 9 -5.36 8.37 -1.18
CA GLU A 9 -6.02 9.55 -1.74
C GLU A 9 -6.49 10.52 -0.65
N ASN A 10 -6.99 10.01 0.48
CA ASN A 10 -7.36 10.84 1.63
C ASN A 10 -6.16 11.42 2.40
N MET A 11 -4.94 10.91 2.19
CA MET A 11 -3.71 11.46 2.76
C MET A 11 -3.11 12.56 1.89
N THR A 12 -3.19 12.40 0.56
CA THR A 12 -2.49 13.23 -0.42
C THR A 12 -3.08 14.64 -0.50
N GLY A 13 -2.29 15.67 -0.19
CA GLY A 13 -2.68 17.08 -0.30
C GLY A 13 -3.78 17.54 0.68
N LYS A 14 -4.16 16.69 1.64
CA LYS A 14 -5.19 16.99 2.66
C LYS A 14 -4.59 17.23 4.05
N THR A 15 -3.27 17.19 4.18
CA THR A 15 -2.56 17.35 5.46
C THR A 15 -1.55 18.49 5.41
N ILE A 16 -1.19 19.02 6.58
CA ILE A 16 -0.29 20.18 6.71
C ILE A 16 1.16 19.84 6.36
N CYS A 17 1.58 18.59 6.56
CA CYS A 17 2.96 18.15 6.39
C CYS A 17 3.09 17.17 5.22
N VAL A 18 4.13 17.35 4.40
CA VAL A 18 4.48 16.50 3.24
C VAL A 18 4.83 15.05 3.62
N LEU A 19 5.00 14.76 4.91
CA LEU A 19 5.21 13.40 5.39
C LEU A 19 4.05 12.48 4.97
N SER A 20 2.80 12.97 5.02
CA SER A 20 1.64 12.15 4.65
C SER A 20 1.66 11.78 3.17
N ASP A 21 1.96 12.72 2.28
CA ASP A 21 2.09 12.48 0.84
C ASP A 21 3.26 11.52 0.55
N SER A 22 4.36 11.66 1.32
CA SER A 22 5.52 10.77 1.24
C SER A 22 5.19 9.34 1.66
N CYS A 23 4.21 9.13 2.55
CA CYS A 23 3.69 7.81 2.90
C CYS A 23 2.69 7.26 1.87
N ALA A 24 1.87 8.12 1.24
CA ALA A 24 0.91 7.71 0.22
C ALA A 24 1.61 7.24 -1.07
N ALA A 25 2.69 7.92 -1.48
CA ALA A 25 3.44 7.61 -2.71
C ALA A 25 3.96 6.15 -2.81
N PRO A 26 4.61 5.56 -1.80
CA PRO A 26 5.07 4.17 -1.84
C PRO A 26 3.90 3.17 -1.81
N ILE A 27 2.78 3.50 -1.16
CA ILE A 27 1.59 2.61 -1.13
C ILE A 27 0.99 2.53 -2.53
N VAL A 28 0.72 3.68 -3.15
CA VAL A 28 0.12 3.76 -4.49
C VAL A 28 1.05 3.09 -5.52
N SER A 29 2.32 3.48 -5.55
CA SER A 29 3.28 2.94 -6.52
C SER A 29 3.57 1.45 -6.27
N GLY A 30 3.61 1.00 -5.01
CA GLY A 30 3.76 -0.40 -4.65
C GLY A 30 2.60 -1.25 -5.16
N ILE A 31 1.36 -0.86 -4.87
CA ILE A 31 0.16 -1.59 -5.31
C ILE A 31 0.03 -1.59 -6.84
N GLN A 32 0.36 -0.48 -7.51
CA GLN A 32 0.27 -0.40 -8.98
C GLN A 32 1.33 -1.26 -9.67
N LYS A 33 2.58 -1.25 -9.19
CA LYS A 33 3.68 -2.01 -9.82
C LYS A 33 3.66 -3.49 -9.47
N PHE A 34 3.23 -3.85 -8.26
CA PHE A 34 3.33 -5.22 -7.73
C PHE A 34 1.97 -5.82 -7.36
N ARG A 35 0.90 -5.41 -8.04
CA ARG A 35 -0.48 -5.87 -7.79
C ARG A 35 -0.60 -7.39 -7.62
N SER A 36 -0.01 -8.13 -8.55
CA SER A 36 -0.05 -9.60 -8.58
C SER A 36 0.60 -10.24 -7.36
N GLU A 37 1.64 -9.63 -6.80
CA GLU A 37 2.29 -10.11 -5.57
C GLU A 37 1.34 -9.96 -4.38
N PHE A 38 0.67 -8.81 -4.26
CA PHE A 38 -0.34 -8.59 -3.22
C PHE A 38 -1.51 -9.56 -3.34
N ASP A 39 -1.97 -9.85 -4.56
CA ASP A 39 -3.03 -10.83 -4.79
C ASP A 39 -2.57 -12.27 -4.44
N ALA A 40 -1.30 -12.60 -4.68
CA ALA A 40 -0.71 -13.87 -4.24
C ALA A 40 -0.62 -13.99 -2.70
N TYR A 41 -0.33 -12.88 -2.01
CA TYR A 41 -0.38 -12.83 -0.55
C TYR A 41 -1.81 -12.96 0.00
N LEU A 42 -2.78 -12.31 -0.64
CA LEU A 42 -4.20 -12.36 -0.23
C LEU A 42 -4.84 -13.73 -0.47
N SER A 43 -4.45 -14.42 -1.54
CA SER A 43 -4.91 -15.78 -1.86
C SER A 43 -4.19 -16.88 -1.07
N GLY A 44 -3.16 -16.52 -0.29
CA GLY A 44 -2.35 -17.48 0.46
C GLY A 44 -1.33 -18.26 -0.38
N ALA A 45 -1.19 -17.93 -1.67
CA ALA A 45 -0.18 -18.53 -2.55
C ALA A 45 1.26 -18.12 -2.18
N ARG A 46 1.43 -17.03 -1.41
CA ARG A 46 2.72 -16.54 -0.93
C ARG A 46 2.63 -16.10 0.54
N GLN A 47 3.67 -16.37 1.33
CA GLN A 47 3.74 -15.96 2.74
C GLN A 47 4.70 -14.78 2.93
N PRO A 48 4.34 -13.76 3.74
CA PRO A 48 5.20 -12.60 3.96
C PRO A 48 6.49 -13.01 4.66
N ALA A 49 7.64 -12.49 4.20
CA ALA A 49 8.95 -12.84 4.75
C ALA A 49 9.12 -12.50 6.24
N LEU A 50 8.33 -11.55 6.77
CA LEU A 50 8.38 -11.11 8.17
C LEU A 50 7.19 -11.59 9.02
N ALA A 51 6.28 -12.40 8.48
CA ALA A 51 5.11 -12.87 9.21
C ALA A 51 5.39 -14.07 10.14
N MET A 52 6.66 -14.32 10.47
CA MET A 52 7.07 -15.29 11.50
C MET A 52 7.58 -14.53 12.71
N ALA A 53 6.65 -14.20 13.61
CA ALA A 53 6.89 -13.90 15.02
C ALA A 53 6.07 -14.87 15.86
#